data_AF-A0A0D0TFR5-F1
#
_entry.id   AF-A0A0D0TFR5-F1
#
_cell.length_a   1.000
_cell.length_b   1.000
_cell.length_c   1.000
_cell.angle_alpha   90.00
_cell.angle_beta   90.00
_cell.angle_gamma   90.00
#
_symmetry.space_group_name_H-M   'P 1'
#
loop_
_entity.id
_entity.type
_entity.pdbx_description
1 polymer ?
#
loop_
_entity_poly.entity_id
_entity_poly.type
_entity_poly.pdbx_seq_one_letter_code
_entity_poly.pdbx_strand_id
1 'polypeptide(L)'
;MTPPALHLALIGDYNPDVIAHQAIPLALQQAAAELDLNIHVQWLDTDTLTCTSALQGFDGFWCVPASPYRDTEGALRAIRFAREQKRPFLGTCGGFQHAVLEYARNVLGWADAEHGELAPDAERAVIAPLNCSLVEVNDTVRLCPYTRIAQAYASVDIHEGYRCRYGINPRFADALLAGNLIPSGHDSAGDLRAVELLGHPFFVATLFQPERAALKGFTPPLALALLKACRGASA
;
A
#
# COMPACT_ATOMS: atom_id res chain seq x y z
N MET A 1 -21.63 2.52 25.13
CA MET A 1 -21.06 3.66 24.39
C MET A 1 -20.58 3.12 23.06
N THR A 2 -21.08 3.65 21.95
CA THR A 2 -20.58 3.28 20.62
C THR A 2 -19.11 3.69 20.53
N PRO A 3 -18.19 2.82 20.07
CA PRO A 3 -16.80 3.22 19.87
C PRO A 3 -16.72 4.43 18.93
N PRO A 4 -15.76 5.35 19.14
CA PRO A 4 -15.57 6.48 18.25
C PRO A 4 -15.32 6.01 16.82
N ALA A 5 -15.76 6.80 15.84
CA ALA A 5 -15.58 6.47 14.43
C ALA A 5 -14.09 6.53 14.07
N LEU A 6 -13.59 5.54 13.32
CA LEU A 6 -12.22 5.56 12.79
C LEU A 6 -12.17 6.41 11.53
N HIS A 7 -11.18 7.29 11.44
CA HIS A 7 -10.98 8.17 10.29
C HIS A 7 -9.85 7.63 9.40
N LEU A 8 -10.18 7.26 8.17
CA LEU A 8 -9.27 6.66 7.20
C LEU A 8 -9.01 7.63 6.04
N ALA A 9 -7.74 7.81 5.69
CA ALA A 9 -7.31 8.60 4.56
C ALA A 9 -6.94 7.71 3.37
N LEU A 10 -7.52 7.99 2.20
CA LEU A 10 -7.13 7.41 0.91
C LEU A 10 -6.19 8.40 0.21
N ILE A 11 -4.91 8.06 0.11
CA ILE A 11 -3.89 8.89 -0.53
C ILE A 11 -3.85 8.53 -2.02
N GLY A 12 -4.30 9.45 -2.86
CA GLY A 12 -4.30 9.29 -4.32
C GLY A 12 -5.39 10.14 -4.98
N ASP A 13 -5.22 10.37 -6.28
CA ASP A 13 -6.09 11.26 -7.05
C ASP A 13 -7.31 10.47 -7.55
N TYR A 14 -8.48 10.70 -6.93
CA TYR A 14 -9.67 9.92 -7.24
C TYR A 14 -10.02 10.00 -8.73
N ASN A 15 -10.38 8.85 -9.29
CA ASN A 15 -10.78 8.71 -10.69
C ASN A 15 -11.84 7.59 -10.79
N PRO A 16 -13.07 7.90 -11.21
CA PRO A 16 -14.14 6.92 -11.30
C PRO A 16 -13.88 5.84 -12.36
N ASP A 17 -13.01 6.07 -13.35
CA ASP A 17 -12.68 5.08 -14.39
C ASP A 17 -11.68 4.02 -13.90
N VAL A 18 -11.07 4.25 -12.72
CA VAL A 18 -10.15 3.30 -12.10
C VAL A 18 -10.94 2.32 -11.26
N ILE A 19 -11.00 1.06 -11.71
CA ILE A 19 -11.71 -0.05 -11.01
C ILE A 19 -11.32 -0.14 -9.52
N ALA A 20 -10.03 0.00 -9.20
CA ALA A 20 -9.58 -0.03 -7.80
C ALA A 20 -10.18 1.12 -6.97
N HIS A 21 -10.33 2.32 -7.53
CA HIS A 21 -10.92 3.46 -6.83
C HIS A 21 -12.42 3.28 -6.56
N GLN A 22 -13.11 2.51 -7.40
CA GLN A 22 -14.48 2.07 -7.13
C GLN A 22 -14.52 0.98 -6.04
N ALA A 23 -13.53 0.08 -6.04
CA ALA A 23 -13.49 -1.08 -5.15
C ALA A 23 -13.08 -0.75 -3.70
N ILE A 24 -12.16 0.20 -3.49
CA ILE A 24 -11.60 0.52 -2.16
C ILE A 24 -12.66 0.99 -1.16
N PRO A 25 -13.57 1.93 -1.49
CA PRO A 25 -14.65 2.30 -0.57
C PRO A 25 -15.53 1.11 -0.18
N LEU A 26 -15.85 0.23 -1.14
CA LEU A 26 -16.63 -0.98 -0.90
C LEU A 26 -15.88 -1.97 0.00
N ALA A 27 -14.58 -2.16 -0.24
CA ALA A 27 -13.72 -3.01 0.57
C ALA A 27 -13.68 -2.56 2.04
N LEU A 28 -13.54 -1.25 2.28
CA LEU A 28 -13.55 -0.67 3.61
C LEU A 28 -14.93 -0.78 4.26
N GLN A 29 -16.01 -0.56 3.52
CA GLN A 29 -17.39 -0.72 4.02
C GLN A 29 -17.67 -2.18 4.44
N GLN A 30 -17.30 -3.16 3.61
CA GLN A 30 -17.44 -4.58 3.92
C GLN A 30 -16.64 -4.96 5.16
N ALA A 31 -15.36 -4.55 5.23
CA ALA A 31 -14.50 -4.82 6.37
C ALA A 31 -15.02 -4.15 7.66
N ALA A 32 -15.55 -2.93 7.58
CA ALA A 32 -16.14 -2.24 8.72
C ALA A 32 -17.41 -2.93 9.23
N ALA A 33 -18.28 -3.39 8.31
CA ALA A 33 -19.48 -4.13 8.66
C ALA A 33 -19.15 -5.46 9.36
N GLU A 34 -18.15 -6.21 8.86
CA GLU A 34 -17.71 -7.46 9.50
C GLU A 34 -17.09 -7.25 10.89
N LEU A 35 -16.47 -6.09 11.14
CA LEU A 35 -15.82 -5.76 12.41
C LEU A 35 -16.70 -4.97 13.37
N ASP A 36 -17.94 -4.65 12.97
CA ASP A 36 -18.88 -3.76 13.69
C ASP A 36 -18.22 -2.41 14.03
N LEU A 37 -17.61 -1.78 13.02
CA LEU A 37 -16.91 -0.50 13.16
C LEU A 37 -17.64 0.61 12.41
N ASN A 38 -17.69 1.78 13.03
CA ASN A 38 -18.04 3.01 12.34
C ASN A 38 -16.77 3.61 11.74
N ILE A 39 -16.77 3.89 10.43
CA ILE A 39 -15.61 4.48 9.73
C ILE A 39 -16.03 5.70 8.91
N HIS A 40 -15.15 6.69 8.87
CA HIS A 40 -15.19 7.80 7.94
C HIS A 40 -13.99 7.70 7.00
N VAL A 41 -14.26 7.68 5.69
CA VAL A 41 -13.23 7.55 4.66
C VAL A 41 -13.16 8.85 3.89
N GLN A 42 -11.95 9.41 3.76
CA GLN A 42 -11.71 10.64 3.02
C GLN A 42 -10.63 10.41 1.96
N TRP A 43 -10.93 10.81 0.72
CA TRP A 43 -9.94 10.91 -0.34
C TRP A 43 -9.10 12.17 -0.14
N LEU A 44 -7.78 12.02 -0.27
CA LEU A 44 -6.80 13.09 -0.21
C LEU A 44 -6.05 13.14 -1.54
N ASP A 45 -6.44 14.10 -2.38
CA ASP A 45 -5.75 14.39 -3.64
C ASP A 45 -4.30 14.79 -3.35
N THR A 46 -3.37 14.24 -4.12
CA THR A 46 -1.96 14.28 -3.74
C THR A 46 -1.36 15.68 -3.77
N ASP A 47 -1.82 16.53 -4.69
CA ASP A 47 -1.43 17.94 -4.82
C ASP A 47 -1.94 18.84 -3.69
N THR A 48 -2.91 18.38 -2.89
CA THR A 48 -3.41 19.11 -1.71
C THR A 48 -2.57 18.87 -0.46
N LEU A 49 -1.73 17.82 -0.46
CA LEU A 49 -1.04 17.30 0.72
C LEU A 49 0.22 18.09 1.10
N THR A 50 0.19 19.42 1.04
CA THR A 50 1.39 20.29 1.21
C THR A 50 2.05 20.25 2.59
N CYS A 51 1.34 19.82 3.65
CA CYS A 51 1.85 19.71 5.01
C CYS A 51 1.20 18.55 5.78
N THR A 52 1.82 18.14 6.89
CA THR A 52 1.37 16.97 7.69
C THR A 52 0.28 17.27 8.70
N SER A 53 -0.07 18.54 8.94
CA SER A 53 -1.11 18.92 9.92
C SER A 53 -2.49 18.37 9.55
N ALA A 54 -2.81 18.37 8.25
CA ALA A 54 -4.04 17.78 7.72
C ALA A 54 -4.13 16.26 7.95
N LEU A 55 -3.01 15.59 8.23
CA LEU A 55 -2.95 14.13 8.40
C LEU A 55 -3.17 13.68 9.85
N GLN A 56 -3.10 14.59 10.82
CA GLN A 56 -3.12 14.26 12.25
C GLN A 56 -4.43 13.62 12.72
N GLY A 57 -5.53 13.96 12.07
CA GLY A 57 -6.88 13.49 12.42
C GLY A 57 -7.24 12.09 11.89
N PHE A 58 -6.32 11.41 11.19
CA PHE A 58 -6.56 10.08 10.63
C PHE A 58 -5.92 8.97 11.48
N ASP A 59 -6.67 7.89 11.66
CA ASP A 59 -6.27 6.68 12.38
C ASP A 59 -5.50 5.71 11.48
N GLY A 60 -5.70 5.79 10.16
CA GLY A 60 -5.01 4.95 9.20
C GLY A 60 -5.04 5.49 7.78
N PHE A 61 -4.16 4.95 6.96
CA PHE A 61 -3.87 5.43 5.62
C PHE A 61 -3.87 4.27 4.62
N TRP A 62 -4.46 4.51 3.45
CA TRP A 62 -4.33 3.62 2.31
C TRP A 62 -3.84 4.44 1.11
N CYS A 63 -2.60 4.21 0.67
CA CYS A 63 -2.10 4.77 -0.59
C CYS A 63 -2.54 3.90 -1.76
N VAL A 64 -3.35 4.48 -2.64
CA VAL A 64 -4.17 3.72 -3.59
C VAL A 64 -3.45 3.52 -4.94
N PRO A 65 -3.96 2.66 -5.83
CA PRO A 65 -3.40 2.50 -7.18
C PRO A 65 -3.55 3.75 -8.07
N ALA A 66 -3.19 3.60 -9.35
CA ALA A 66 -3.27 4.64 -10.40
C ALA A 66 -2.24 5.78 -10.27
N SER A 67 -0.98 5.42 -9.99
CA SER A 67 0.16 6.26 -10.34
C SER A 67 0.31 6.38 -11.88
N PRO A 68 0.95 7.44 -12.40
CA PRO A 68 1.61 8.52 -11.67
C PRO A 68 0.61 9.45 -10.98
N TYR A 69 0.92 9.84 -9.74
CA TYR A 69 0.11 10.81 -8.99
C TYR A 69 0.34 12.23 -9.51
N ARG A 70 -0.64 13.11 -9.33
CA ARG A 70 -0.52 14.54 -9.66
C ARG A 70 0.64 15.21 -8.94
N ASP A 71 0.85 14.86 -7.66
CA ASP A 71 2.02 15.26 -6.88
C ASP A 71 2.64 14.05 -6.16
N THR A 72 3.79 13.62 -6.65
CA THR A 72 4.55 12.52 -6.04
C THR A 72 5.03 12.88 -4.63
N GLU A 73 5.49 14.11 -4.40
CA GLU A 73 5.96 14.55 -3.07
C GLU A 73 4.81 14.62 -2.08
N GLY A 74 3.62 15.01 -2.55
CA GLY A 74 2.32 14.84 -1.89
C GLY A 74 2.12 13.46 -1.28
N ALA A 75 2.17 12.44 -2.13
CA ALA A 75 2.01 11.05 -1.72
C ALA A 75 3.12 10.59 -0.76
N LEU A 76 4.40 10.88 -1.08
CA LEU A 76 5.54 10.49 -0.26
C LEU A 76 5.47 11.12 1.14
N ARG A 77 5.02 12.37 1.26
CA ARG A 77 4.85 13.05 2.54
C ARG A 77 3.83 12.35 3.43
N ALA A 78 2.71 11.88 2.87
CA ALA A 78 1.69 11.17 3.63
C ALA A 78 2.13 9.74 4.01
N ILE A 79 2.82 9.03 3.13
CA ILE A 79 3.44 7.73 3.44
C ILE A 79 4.44 7.87 4.58
N ARG A 80 5.35 8.86 4.48
CA ARG A 80 6.34 9.17 5.50
C ARG A 80 5.68 9.48 6.84
N PHE A 81 4.63 10.31 6.83
CA PHE A 81 3.86 10.63 8.03
C PHE A 81 3.32 9.35 8.68
N ALA A 82 2.68 8.48 7.91
CA ALA A 82 2.15 7.23 8.43
C ALA A 82 3.26 6.37 9.06
N ARG A 83 4.40 6.22 8.36
CA ARG A 83 5.57 5.47 8.83
C ARG A 83 6.16 6.01 10.12
N GLU A 84 6.39 7.32 10.20
CA GLU A 84 7.07 7.96 11.33
C GLU A 84 6.16 8.11 12.55
N GLN A 85 4.88 8.37 12.33
CA GLN A 85 3.88 8.48 13.40
C GLN A 85 3.26 7.14 13.79
N LYS A 86 3.76 6.03 13.21
CA LYS A 86 3.26 4.68 13.46
C LYS A 86 1.76 4.53 13.21
N ARG A 87 1.23 5.25 12.22
CA ARG A 87 -0.18 5.14 11.82
C ARG A 87 -0.33 3.97 10.85
N PRO A 88 -1.25 3.02 11.10
CA PRO A 88 -1.54 1.91 10.18
C PRO A 88 -1.60 2.35 8.71
N PHE A 89 -0.82 1.65 7.88
CA PHE A 89 -0.64 1.99 6.47
C PHE A 89 -0.81 0.75 5.58
N LEU A 90 -1.56 0.92 4.49
CA LEU A 90 -1.66 -0.02 3.38
C LEU A 90 -1.29 0.69 2.07
N GLY A 91 -0.41 0.12 1.25
CA GLY A 91 -0.13 0.61 -0.10
C GLY A 91 -0.39 -0.46 -1.16
N THR A 92 -1.30 -0.23 -2.12
CA THR A 92 -1.58 -1.21 -3.19
C THR A 92 -1.18 -0.70 -4.57
N CYS A 93 -0.54 -1.54 -5.38
CA CYS A 93 0.03 -1.22 -6.70
C CYS A 93 0.89 0.06 -6.69
N GLY A 94 0.36 1.20 -7.15
CA GLY A 94 1.02 2.51 -7.09
C GLY A 94 1.44 2.88 -5.67
N GLY A 95 0.61 2.59 -4.67
CA GLY A 95 0.95 2.84 -3.27
C GLY A 95 2.11 1.98 -2.77
N PHE A 96 2.29 0.76 -3.30
CA PHE A 96 3.47 -0.05 -3.01
C PHE A 96 4.73 0.55 -3.62
N GLN A 97 4.65 0.97 -4.88
CA GLN A 97 5.77 1.60 -5.58
C GLN A 97 6.26 2.84 -4.85
N HIS A 98 5.33 3.68 -4.38
CA HIS A 98 5.65 4.91 -3.66
C HIS A 98 6.07 4.66 -2.21
N ALA A 99 5.61 3.58 -1.57
CA ALA A 99 6.11 3.19 -0.25
C ALA A 99 7.59 2.76 -0.31
N VAL A 100 7.98 2.02 -1.34
CA VAL A 100 9.39 1.67 -1.58
C VAL A 100 10.23 2.91 -1.90
N LEU A 101 9.70 3.82 -2.73
CA LEU A 101 10.37 5.09 -3.05
C LEU A 101 10.56 5.97 -1.81
N GLU A 102 9.54 6.09 -0.97
CA GLU A 102 9.61 6.84 0.30
C GLU A 102 10.70 6.27 1.21
N TYR A 103 10.74 4.94 1.35
CA TYR A 103 11.71 4.25 2.17
C TYR A 103 13.15 4.47 1.66
N ALA A 104 13.36 4.37 0.35
CA ALA A 104 14.64 4.63 -0.28
C ALA A 104 15.15 6.05 0.04
N ARG A 105 14.30 7.07 -0.16
CA ARG A 105 14.66 8.47 0.04
C ARG A 105 14.88 8.83 1.51
N ASN A 106 14.01 8.36 2.41
CA ASN A 106 13.95 8.87 3.79
C ASN A 106 14.59 7.95 4.83
N VAL A 107 14.68 6.64 4.58
CA VAL A 107 15.30 5.69 5.52
C VAL A 107 16.72 5.34 5.08
N LEU A 108 16.93 5.08 3.78
CA LEU A 108 18.27 4.79 3.25
C LEU A 108 19.05 6.05 2.87
N GLY A 109 18.40 7.22 2.85
CA GLY A 109 19.02 8.50 2.50
C GLY A 109 19.35 8.65 1.02
N TRP A 110 18.74 7.85 0.15
CA TRP A 110 18.93 7.93 -1.30
C TRP A 110 18.04 9.02 -1.89
N ALA A 111 18.40 10.27 -1.65
CA ALA A 111 17.62 11.43 -2.08
C ALA A 111 17.41 11.50 -3.61
N ASP A 112 18.30 10.87 -4.38
CA ASP A 112 18.28 10.73 -5.84
C ASP A 112 17.50 9.50 -6.35
N ALA A 113 16.89 8.71 -5.46
CA ALA A 113 16.07 7.57 -5.87
C ALA A 113 14.83 8.06 -6.63
N GLU A 114 14.50 7.42 -7.74
CA GLU A 114 13.41 7.82 -8.64
C GLU A 114 12.46 6.68 -8.98
N HIS A 115 11.27 7.06 -9.45
CA HIS A 115 10.32 6.15 -10.09
C HIS A 115 10.55 6.14 -11.61
N GLY A 116 10.86 4.98 -12.20
CA GLY A 116 11.21 4.87 -13.62
C GLY A 116 10.12 5.29 -14.60
N GLU A 117 8.85 5.34 -14.19
CA GLU A 117 7.77 5.93 -15.01
C GLU A 117 7.89 7.45 -15.15
N LEU A 118 8.43 8.13 -14.13
CA LEU A 118 8.57 9.58 -14.07
C LEU A 118 9.94 10.04 -14.55
N ALA A 119 10.99 9.26 -14.23
CA ALA A 119 12.36 9.53 -14.64
C ALA A 119 13.00 8.25 -15.24
N PRO A 120 12.71 7.92 -16.51
CA PRO A 120 13.17 6.69 -17.16
C PRO A 120 14.70 6.57 -17.24
N ASP A 121 15.41 7.70 -17.32
CA ASP A 121 16.86 7.76 -17.45
C ASP A 121 17.59 7.90 -16.11
N ALA A 122 16.87 7.86 -14.99
CA ALA A 122 17.46 8.02 -13.67
C ALA A 122 18.40 6.85 -13.33
N GLU A 123 19.65 7.16 -12.96
CA GLU A 123 20.63 6.15 -12.55
C GLU A 123 20.14 5.30 -11.38
N ARG A 124 19.32 5.89 -10.50
CA ARG A 124 18.71 5.25 -9.33
C ARG A 124 17.19 5.14 -9.43
N ALA A 125 16.69 4.63 -10.55
CA ALA A 125 15.28 4.20 -10.66
C ALA A 125 15.03 2.95 -9.79
N VAL A 126 14.59 3.14 -8.54
CA VAL A 126 14.31 2.03 -7.59
C VAL A 126 13.02 1.29 -7.91
N ILE A 127 12.13 1.94 -8.65
CA ILE A 127 10.98 1.32 -9.31
C ILE A 127 11.26 1.33 -10.81
N ALA A 128 11.12 0.18 -11.47
CA ALA A 128 11.42 -0.01 -12.89
C ALA A 128 10.30 -0.77 -13.60
N PRO A 129 10.20 -0.68 -14.95
CA PRO A 129 9.28 -1.49 -15.73
C PRO A 129 9.48 -2.97 -15.44
N LEU A 130 8.38 -3.71 -15.28
CA LEU A 130 8.40 -5.16 -15.18
C LEU A 130 8.66 -5.76 -16.57
N ASN A 131 9.56 -6.73 -16.65
CA ASN A 131 9.86 -7.45 -17.91
C ASN A 131 8.61 -8.12 -18.51
N CYS A 132 7.69 -8.57 -17.65
CA CYS A 132 6.35 -9.01 -18.02
C CYS A 132 5.32 -8.15 -17.28
N SER A 133 4.63 -7.26 -18.00
CA SER A 133 3.56 -6.44 -17.43
C SER A 133 2.48 -7.32 -16.80
N LEU A 134 2.19 -7.12 -15.50
CA LEU A 134 1.19 -7.87 -14.75
C LEU A 134 -0.21 -7.24 -14.87
N VAL A 135 -0.62 -6.87 -16.08
CA VAL A 135 -1.92 -6.22 -16.30
C VAL A 135 -2.98 -7.29 -16.52
N GLU A 136 -3.98 -7.34 -15.63
CA GLU A 136 -5.08 -8.33 -15.65
C GLU A 136 -4.63 -9.79 -15.46
N VAL A 137 -3.45 -9.96 -14.87
CA VAL A 137 -2.93 -11.27 -14.47
C VAL A 137 -3.48 -11.61 -13.09
N ASN A 138 -3.95 -12.85 -12.92
CA ASN A 138 -4.11 -13.46 -11.59
C ASN A 138 -3.01 -14.49 -11.45
N ASP A 139 -2.19 -14.38 -10.42
CA ASP A 139 -1.09 -15.30 -10.18
C ASP A 139 -1.01 -15.70 -8.70
N THR A 140 -0.31 -16.79 -8.45
CA THR A 140 -0.02 -17.28 -7.10
C THR A 140 1.03 -16.38 -6.46
N VAL A 141 0.77 -15.99 -5.20
CA VAL A 141 1.74 -15.31 -4.35
C VAL A 141 2.05 -16.19 -3.16
N ARG A 142 3.33 -16.51 -3.00
CA ARG A 142 3.84 -17.21 -1.83
C ARG A 142 4.21 -16.17 -0.76
N LEU A 143 3.44 -16.14 0.32
CA LEU A 143 3.65 -15.27 1.47
C LEU A 143 4.65 -15.86 2.46
N CYS A 144 5.36 -14.99 3.17
CA CYS A 144 6.25 -15.40 4.26
C CYS A 144 5.41 -15.67 5.55
N PRO A 145 5.48 -16.87 6.17
CA PRO A 145 4.54 -17.29 7.22
C PRO A 145 4.41 -16.39 8.46
N TYR A 146 5.47 -15.64 8.79
CA TYR A 146 5.53 -14.78 9.99
C TYR A 146 5.05 -13.35 9.76
N THR A 147 4.59 -13.03 8.55
CA THR A 147 4.20 -11.68 8.15
C THR A 147 2.73 -11.40 8.42
N ARG A 148 2.36 -10.12 8.53
CA ARG A 148 0.97 -9.72 8.79
C ARG A 148 0.06 -10.09 7.63
N ILE A 149 0.58 -10.07 6.40
CA ILE A 149 -0.16 -10.48 5.23
C ILE A 149 -0.53 -11.97 5.29
N ALA A 150 0.41 -12.85 5.66
CA ALA A 150 0.11 -14.28 5.84
C ALA A 150 -0.92 -14.51 6.95
N GLN A 151 -0.84 -13.74 8.04
CA GLN A 151 -1.83 -13.77 9.11
C GLN A 151 -3.21 -13.27 8.66
N ALA A 152 -3.26 -12.19 7.86
CA ALA A 152 -4.50 -11.63 7.35
C ALA A 152 -5.23 -12.62 6.43
N TYR A 153 -4.49 -13.25 5.52
CA TYR A 153 -5.04 -14.25 4.58
C TYR A 153 -5.28 -15.62 5.20
N ALA A 154 -4.72 -15.90 6.39
CA ALA A 154 -4.69 -17.22 7.02
C ALA A 154 -4.17 -18.33 6.07
N SER A 155 -3.28 -17.95 5.15
CA SER A 155 -2.66 -18.83 4.14
C SER A 155 -1.28 -18.29 3.77
N VAL A 156 -0.42 -19.18 3.29
CA VAL A 156 0.88 -18.85 2.70
C VAL A 156 0.87 -18.87 1.18
N ASP A 157 -0.15 -19.48 0.57
CA ASP A 157 -0.39 -19.45 -0.88
C ASP A 157 -1.70 -18.72 -1.13
N ILE A 158 -1.63 -17.61 -1.84
CA ILE A 158 -2.79 -16.80 -2.19
C ILE A 158 -2.85 -16.60 -3.70
N HIS A 159 -4.03 -16.29 -4.23
CA HIS A 159 -4.23 -15.98 -5.64
C HIS A 159 -4.77 -14.56 -5.75
N GLU A 160 -4.02 -13.67 -6.37
CA GLU A 160 -4.34 -12.25 -6.39
C GLU A 160 -4.20 -11.64 -7.77
N GLY A 161 -5.01 -10.60 -8.00
CA GLY A 161 -5.07 -9.87 -9.26
C GLY A 161 -4.09 -8.70 -9.30
N TYR A 162 -3.43 -8.56 -10.43
CA TYR A 162 -2.47 -7.48 -10.69
C TYR A 162 -2.97 -6.52 -11.76
N ARG A 163 -2.53 -5.25 -11.66
CA ARG A 163 -2.68 -4.26 -12.72
C ARG A 163 -1.53 -3.25 -12.70
N CYS A 164 -0.30 -3.74 -12.67
CA CYS A 164 0.88 -2.89 -12.57
C CYS A 164 1.88 -3.20 -13.70
N ARG A 165 2.48 -2.14 -14.23
CA ARG A 165 3.55 -2.22 -15.24
C ARG A 165 4.94 -2.02 -14.66
N TYR A 166 5.00 -1.55 -13.41
CA TYR A 166 6.23 -1.21 -12.70
C TYR A 166 6.28 -1.96 -11.37
N GLY A 167 7.48 -2.28 -10.92
CA GLY A 167 7.75 -2.91 -9.61
C GLY A 167 9.14 -2.57 -9.12
N ILE A 168 9.56 -3.22 -8.03
CA ILE A 168 10.91 -3.00 -7.50
C ILE A 168 11.96 -3.35 -8.56
N ASN A 169 12.96 -2.49 -8.72
CA ASN A 169 14.08 -2.77 -9.60
C ASN A 169 14.99 -3.80 -8.92
N PRO A 170 15.23 -4.99 -9.52
CA PRO A 170 16.04 -6.05 -8.92
C PRO A 170 17.46 -5.58 -8.54
N ARG A 171 18.01 -4.59 -9.26
CA ARG A 171 19.34 -4.02 -8.97
C ARG A 171 19.45 -3.43 -7.56
N PHE A 172 18.34 -2.94 -7.01
CA PHE A 172 18.31 -2.27 -5.71
C PHE A 172 17.57 -3.06 -4.62
N ALA A 173 16.95 -4.19 -4.98
CA ALA A 173 16.10 -4.96 -4.08
C ALA A 173 16.83 -5.38 -2.79
N ASP A 174 18.03 -5.96 -2.92
CA ASP A 174 18.81 -6.42 -1.76
C ASP A 174 19.12 -5.28 -0.78
N ALA A 175 19.49 -4.11 -1.31
CA ALA A 175 19.81 -2.95 -0.49
C ALA A 175 18.57 -2.32 0.15
N LEU A 176 17.41 -2.35 -0.53
CA LEU A 176 16.12 -1.94 0.03
C LEU A 176 15.67 -2.85 1.18
N LEU A 177 15.94 -4.14 1.06
CA LEU A 177 15.51 -5.18 1.99
C LEU A 177 16.53 -5.52 3.08
N ALA A 178 17.69 -4.87 3.09
CA ALA A 178 18.74 -5.10 4.08
C ALA A 178 18.39 -4.60 5.50
N GLY A 179 17.36 -3.73 5.60
CA GLY A 179 16.93 -3.10 6.84
C GLY A 179 15.64 -3.67 7.40
N ASN A 180 14.80 -2.79 7.95
CA ASN A 180 13.51 -3.17 8.54
C ASN A 180 12.39 -3.36 7.51
N LEU A 181 12.57 -2.92 6.25
CA LEU A 181 11.65 -3.23 5.18
C LEU A 181 11.92 -4.67 4.73
N ILE A 182 11.00 -5.58 5.05
CA ILE A 182 11.18 -7.01 4.81
C ILE A 182 10.30 -7.48 3.65
N PRO A 183 10.74 -8.47 2.87
CA PRO A 183 9.89 -9.11 1.88
C PRO A 183 8.79 -9.91 2.57
N SER A 184 7.56 -9.82 2.08
CA SER A 184 6.42 -10.54 2.66
C SER A 184 5.66 -11.42 1.67
N GLY A 185 5.92 -11.27 0.37
CA GLY A 185 5.36 -12.15 -0.65
C GLY A 185 6.13 -12.10 -1.97
N HIS A 186 6.24 -13.25 -2.62
CA HIS A 186 6.86 -13.42 -3.93
C HIS A 186 5.95 -14.17 -4.89
N ASP A 187 6.10 -13.97 -6.19
CA ASP A 187 5.40 -14.80 -7.18
C ASP A 187 6.12 -16.12 -7.49
N SER A 188 5.60 -16.87 -8.47
CA SER A 188 6.15 -18.14 -8.93
C SER A 188 7.57 -18.04 -9.52
N ALA A 189 7.96 -16.87 -10.03
CA ALA A 189 9.30 -16.60 -10.55
C ALA A 189 10.29 -16.15 -9.45
N GLY A 190 9.80 -15.93 -8.22
CA GLY A 190 10.58 -15.41 -7.11
C GLY A 190 10.68 -13.89 -7.08
N ASP A 191 9.96 -13.18 -7.94
CA ASP A 191 9.93 -11.72 -7.92
C ASP A 191 9.15 -11.22 -6.70
N LEU A 192 9.61 -10.13 -6.11
CA LEU A 192 8.97 -9.51 -4.96
C LEU A 192 7.61 -8.88 -5.33
N ARG A 193 6.57 -9.25 -4.57
CA ARG A 193 5.19 -8.77 -4.77
C ARG A 193 4.59 -8.11 -3.54
N ALA A 194 5.18 -8.25 -2.36
CA ALA A 194 4.75 -7.56 -1.16
C ALA A 194 5.91 -7.31 -0.19
N VAL A 195 5.81 -6.22 0.57
CA VAL A 195 6.74 -5.85 1.65
C VAL A 195 5.99 -5.42 2.90
N GLU A 196 6.65 -5.53 4.04
CA GLU A 196 6.17 -4.99 5.31
C GLU A 196 7.30 -4.28 6.06
N LEU A 197 6.95 -3.32 6.92
CA LEU A 197 7.94 -2.68 7.80
C LEU A 197 7.94 -3.35 9.19
N LEU A 198 9.07 -3.94 9.55
CA LEU A 198 9.31 -4.50 10.87
C LEU A 198 9.32 -3.38 11.93
N GLY A 199 8.70 -3.64 13.08
CA GLY A 199 8.62 -2.67 14.20
C GLY A 199 7.54 -1.59 14.07
N HIS A 200 6.86 -1.49 12.92
CA HIS A 200 5.68 -0.64 12.74
C HIS A 200 4.40 -1.41 13.08
N PRO A 201 3.35 -0.84 13.72
CA PRO A 201 2.15 -1.59 14.13
C PRO A 201 1.42 -2.26 12.96
N PHE A 202 1.29 -1.58 11.83
CA PHE A 202 0.82 -2.13 10.56
C PHE A 202 1.33 -1.26 9.41
N PHE A 203 2.29 -1.74 8.63
CA PHE A 203 2.75 -1.08 7.41
C PHE A 203 2.95 -2.18 6.39
N VAL A 204 1.98 -2.32 5.49
CA VAL A 204 1.93 -3.38 4.49
C VAL A 204 1.82 -2.72 3.13
N ALA A 205 2.59 -3.21 2.17
CA ALA A 205 2.49 -2.75 0.80
C ALA A 205 2.51 -3.94 -0.16
N THR A 206 1.59 -3.96 -1.11
CA THR A 206 1.43 -5.05 -2.09
C THR A 206 1.38 -4.51 -3.50
N LEU A 207 2.02 -5.21 -4.42
CA LEU A 207 1.90 -4.89 -5.84
C LEU A 207 0.53 -5.30 -6.39
N PHE A 208 -0.04 -6.40 -5.90
CA PHE A 208 -1.40 -6.83 -6.24
C PHE A 208 -2.47 -5.94 -5.59
N GLN A 209 -3.71 -6.07 -6.09
CA GLN A 209 -4.87 -5.23 -5.77
C GLN A 209 -5.99 -6.04 -5.08
N PRO A 210 -5.83 -6.38 -3.79
CA PRO A 210 -6.82 -7.20 -3.06
C PRO A 210 -8.19 -6.52 -2.96
N GLU A 211 -8.25 -5.19 -3.04
CA GLU A 211 -9.47 -4.39 -3.01
C GLU A 211 -10.51 -4.84 -4.06
N ARG A 212 -10.06 -5.38 -5.21
CA ARG A 212 -10.92 -5.74 -6.32
C ARG A 212 -11.85 -6.91 -6.00
N ALA A 213 -11.50 -7.73 -5.01
CA ALA A 213 -12.36 -8.79 -4.51
C ALA A 213 -13.69 -8.25 -3.95
N ALA A 214 -13.70 -7.01 -3.46
CA ALA A 214 -14.90 -6.37 -2.92
C ALA A 214 -16.01 -6.22 -3.96
N LEU A 215 -15.66 -5.96 -5.23
CA LEU A 215 -16.61 -5.88 -6.35
C LEU A 215 -17.28 -7.23 -6.66
N LYS A 216 -16.69 -8.34 -6.20
CA LYS A 216 -17.24 -9.70 -6.30
C LYS A 216 -17.99 -10.12 -5.02
N GLY A 217 -18.14 -9.22 -4.05
CA GLY A 217 -18.80 -9.48 -2.78
C GLY A 217 -17.92 -10.14 -1.72
N PHE A 218 -16.60 -10.22 -1.93
CA PHE A 218 -15.67 -10.77 -0.94
C PHE A 218 -14.91 -9.66 -0.23
N THR A 219 -14.94 -9.69 1.10
CA THR A 219 -14.20 -8.74 1.94
C THR A 219 -12.69 -8.97 1.82
N PRO A 220 -11.91 -7.96 1.39
CA PRO A 220 -10.46 -8.12 1.24
C PRO A 220 -9.77 -8.31 2.61
N PRO A 221 -8.96 -9.37 2.79
CA PRO A 221 -8.31 -9.64 4.08
C PRO A 221 -7.43 -8.49 4.59
N LEU A 222 -6.76 -7.77 3.68
CA LEU A 222 -5.93 -6.62 4.03
C LEU A 222 -6.72 -5.38 4.46
N ALA A 223 -7.97 -5.22 4.00
CA ALA A 223 -8.85 -4.16 4.49
C ALA A 223 -9.27 -4.44 5.95
N LEU A 224 -9.63 -5.69 6.27
CA LEU A 224 -9.89 -6.14 7.64
C LEU A 224 -8.68 -5.93 8.54
N ALA A 225 -7.49 -6.32 8.07
CA ALA A 225 -6.26 -6.18 8.84
C ALA A 225 -5.90 -4.71 9.13
N LEU A 226 -6.07 -3.82 8.13
CA LEU A 226 -5.89 -2.38 8.30
C LEU A 226 -6.84 -1.82 9.37
N LEU A 227 -8.14 -2.11 9.29
CA LEU A 227 -9.11 -1.59 10.26
C LEU A 227 -8.90 -2.14 11.67
N LYS A 228 -8.53 -3.42 11.81
CA LYS A 228 -8.13 -4.00 13.11
C LYS A 228 -6.94 -3.26 13.70
N ALA A 229 -5.94 -2.92 12.88
CA ALA A 229 -4.77 -2.16 13.31
C ALA A 229 -5.13 -0.73 13.72
N CYS A 230 -6.02 -0.05 12.98
CA CYS A 230 -6.52 1.28 13.33
C CYS A 230 -7.22 1.26 14.69
N ARG A 231 -8.15 0.32 14.90
CA ARG A 231 -8.83 0.15 16.19
C ARG A 231 -7.87 -0.07 17.35
N GLY A 232 -6.81 -0.86 17.15
CA GLY A 232 -5.80 -1.11 18.19
C GLY A 232 -4.87 0.08 18.46
N ALA A 233 -4.76 1.04 17.55
CA ALA A 233 -3.97 2.25 17.71
C ALA A 233 -4.77 3.42 18.29
N SER A 234 -6.09 3.43 18.10
CA SER A 234 -7.02 4.44 18.63
C SER A 234 -7.56 4.12 20.04
N ALA A 235 -7.25 2.93 20.57
CA ALA A 235 -7.64 2.48 21.91
C ALA A 235 -6.53 2.78 22.95
#